data_AF-A0A6G0WYV6-F1
#
_entry.id   AF-A0A6G0WYV6-F1
#
_cell.length_a   1.000
_cell.length_b   1.000
_cell.length_c   1.000
_cell.angle_alpha   90.00
_cell.angle_beta   90.00
_cell.angle_gamma   90.00
#
_symmetry.space_group_name_H-M   'P 1'
#
loop_
_entity.id
_entity.type
_entity.pdbx_description
1 polymer ?
#
loop_
_entity_poly.entity_id
_entity_poly.type
_entity_poly.pdbx_seq_one_letter_code
_entity_poly.pdbx_strand_id
1 'polypeptide(L)'
;MEDWMPDDDDIENLFHIDQKMKEMERKGAIAMTESTPAHLSPQPDQILSEEDSSDGEENLELELQRHWQDPEVVKRLRHRMISRRSRQKKKRELDDLSETVESLEREYKRLQSTVVAQTSMDGGPVAEMRQKYLELLQAADQLRFENKTLLQAIDRHTTLASSVQASISTVHSWEEDHAQSMGLCDFVAFRALSQSAFQSLMARTMQAVQSFSFQSEPPPAHVVCGWTDRRHVVEKTRLEFSTTKSVSSALVPSIMQKTWAFLTDFDQAAKIMPFLRKMELLQTLNYSPHSAVVIRRDFTFRNAFNPRVHYTTLLVSWKETADGGHAMTWRTIDEPITDEALCESEAWINECIEYVHI
;
A
#
# COMPACT_ATOMS: atom_id res chain seq x y z
N MET A 1 6.03 50.15 3.86
CA MET A 1 6.41 48.98 3.03
C MET A 1 7.92 48.82 3.15
N GLU A 2 8.41 48.64 4.39
CA GLU A 2 9.85 48.75 4.70
C GLU A 2 10.28 47.84 5.87
N ASP A 3 9.40 47.01 6.44
CA ASP A 3 9.69 46.12 7.58
C ASP A 3 10.16 44.71 7.14
N TRP A 4 10.78 44.57 5.97
CA TRP A 4 11.26 43.26 5.45
C TRP A 4 12.75 43.24 5.14
N MET A 5 13.49 44.30 5.45
CA MET A 5 14.96 44.25 5.40
C MET A 5 15.49 43.74 6.74
N PRO A 6 16.32 42.68 6.74
CA PRO A 6 17.03 42.24 7.94
C PRO A 6 17.83 43.41 8.51
N ASP A 7 17.79 43.60 9.82
CA ASP A 7 18.62 44.61 10.45
C ASP A 7 20.08 44.15 10.51
N ASP A 8 20.98 45.08 10.85
CA ASP A 8 22.42 44.77 10.90
C ASP A 8 22.73 43.66 11.93
N ASP A 9 21.88 43.49 12.95
CA ASP A 9 21.98 42.41 13.95
C ASP A 9 21.64 41.02 13.34
N ASP A 10 20.65 40.95 12.45
CA ASP A 10 20.32 39.73 11.69
C ASP A 10 21.49 39.29 10.78
N ILE A 11 22.19 40.26 10.18
CA ILE A 11 23.35 40.01 9.31
C ILE A 11 24.54 39.51 10.13
N GLU A 12 24.84 40.13 11.28
CA GLU A 12 25.90 39.66 12.18
C GLU A 12 25.62 38.25 12.74
N ASN A 13 24.36 37.94 13.05
CA ASN A 13 23.95 36.60 13.47
C ASN A 13 24.19 35.54 12.38
N LEU A 14 23.96 35.88 11.10
CA LEU A 14 24.25 34.98 9.98
C LEU A 14 25.77 34.73 9.82
N PHE A 15 26.60 35.75 10.01
CA PHE A 15 28.07 35.57 9.99
C PHE A 15 28.57 34.69 11.14
N HIS A 16 28.00 34.84 12.35
CA HIS A 16 28.35 33.98 13.48
C HIS A 16 27.94 32.52 13.29
N ILE A 17 26.80 32.28 12.63
CA ILE A 17 26.35 30.92 12.31
C ILE A 17 27.33 30.26 11.31
N ASP A 18 27.73 30.97 10.26
CA ASP A 18 28.67 30.45 9.25
C ASP A 18 30.07 30.17 9.85
N GLN A 19 30.55 31.07 10.72
CA GLN A 19 31.83 30.88 11.41
C GLN A 19 31.79 29.66 12.34
N LYS A 20 30.66 29.44 13.04
CA LYS A 20 30.46 28.29 13.92
C LYS A 20 30.34 26.98 13.14
N MET A 21 29.73 26.97 11.95
CA MET A 21 29.72 25.80 11.07
C MET A 21 31.13 25.42 10.60
N LYS A 22 31.92 26.40 10.13
CA LYS A 22 33.31 26.16 9.73
C LYS A 22 34.17 25.63 10.87
N GLU A 23 33.93 26.08 12.10
CA GLU A 23 34.63 25.57 13.28
C GLU A 23 34.22 24.12 13.63
N MET A 24 32.94 23.77 13.44
CA MET A 24 32.45 22.40 13.60
C MET A 24 32.99 21.45 12.54
N GLU A 25 33.06 21.86 11.27
CA GLU A 25 33.66 21.07 10.19
C GLU A 25 35.15 20.80 10.45
N ARG A 26 35.88 21.81 10.94
CA ARG A 26 37.29 21.66 11.33
C ARG A 26 37.46 20.71 12.52
N LYS A 27 36.53 20.70 13.49
CA LYS A 27 36.55 19.77 14.62
C LYS A 27 36.14 18.35 14.21
N GLY A 28 35.21 18.20 13.27
CA GLY A 28 34.79 16.92 12.71
C GLY A 28 35.89 16.22 11.89
N ALA A 29 36.70 16.98 11.14
CA ALA A 29 37.81 16.45 10.37
C ALA A 29 38.96 15.87 11.24
N ILE A 30 39.09 16.31 12.50
CA ILE A 30 40.10 15.82 13.44
C ILE A 30 39.65 14.51 14.13
N ALA A 31 38.33 14.26 14.22
CA ALA A 31 37.78 13.11 14.94
C ALA A 31 37.71 11.80 14.11
N MET A 32 38.02 11.81 12.81
CA MET A 32 37.89 10.64 11.92
C MET A 32 39.14 9.74 11.81
N THR A 33 40.07 9.77 12.78
CA THR A 33 41.25 8.87 12.78
C THR A 33 41.25 7.77 13.83
N GLU A 34 40.17 7.55 14.59
CA GLU A 34 40.08 6.40 15.51
C GLU A 34 38.75 5.64 15.36
N SER A 35 38.89 4.32 15.22
CA SER A 35 37.88 3.25 15.12
C SER A 35 36.65 3.46 16.00
N THR A 36 35.40 3.24 15.56
CA THR A 36 34.72 1.95 15.25
C THR A 36 33.27 2.30 14.83
N PRO A 37 32.45 1.38 14.26
CA PRO A 37 31.07 1.37 14.77
C PRO A 37 30.42 -0.02 14.89
N ALA A 38 29.71 -0.18 16.01
CA ALA A 38 28.50 -0.97 16.10
C ALA A 38 27.53 -0.24 17.04
N HIS A 39 26.48 0.41 16.52
CA HIS A 39 25.12 0.33 17.06
C HIS A 39 24.09 1.21 16.31
N LEU A 40 22.91 0.60 16.14
CA LEU A 40 21.54 1.17 16.11
C LEU A 40 21.17 2.17 15.01
N SER A 41 20.43 1.63 14.05
CA SER A 41 19.59 2.36 13.10
C SER A 41 18.50 3.18 13.83
N PRO A 42 18.19 4.40 13.37
CA PRO A 42 17.06 5.17 13.86
C PRO A 42 15.74 4.64 13.28
N GLN A 43 14.71 4.51 14.11
CA GLN A 43 13.35 4.21 13.67
C GLN A 43 12.74 5.42 12.97
N PRO A 44 11.91 5.21 11.93
CA PRO A 44 11.28 6.28 11.18
C PRO A 44 10.14 6.91 11.97
N ASP A 45 10.11 8.25 11.95
CA ASP A 45 9.06 9.09 12.48
C ASP A 45 7.69 8.64 11.94
N GLN A 46 6.85 8.15 12.84
CA GLN A 46 5.43 7.98 12.56
C GLN A 46 4.81 9.37 12.50
N ILE A 47 4.38 9.76 11.31
CA ILE A 47 3.56 10.94 11.05
C ILE A 47 2.20 10.67 11.70
N LEU A 48 2.09 11.01 12.99
CA LEU A 48 0.82 11.09 13.69
C LEU A 48 0.07 12.31 13.17
N SER A 49 -1.16 12.11 12.74
CA SER A 49 -2.08 13.18 12.39
C SER A 49 -2.24 14.11 13.60
N GLU A 50 -1.76 15.34 13.46
CA GLU A 50 -1.89 16.41 14.45
C GLU A 50 -3.35 16.83 14.58
N GLU A 51 -4.15 16.04 15.30
CA GLU A 51 -5.38 16.56 15.88
C GLU A 51 -4.98 17.58 16.96
N ASP A 52 -5.41 18.82 16.77
CA ASP A 52 -5.14 19.99 17.60
C ASP A 52 -5.91 19.92 18.94
N SER A 53 -5.70 18.81 19.67
CA SER A 53 -6.16 18.63 21.04
C SER A 53 -5.22 19.37 22.00
N SER A 54 -5.81 19.90 23.07
CA SER A 54 -5.13 20.46 24.26
C SER A 54 -4.01 19.55 24.79
N ASP A 55 -4.11 18.24 24.54
CA ASP A 55 -3.18 17.21 25.03
C ASP A 55 -1.78 17.31 24.38
N GLY A 56 -1.66 18.01 23.24
CA GLY A 56 -0.39 18.16 22.55
C GLY A 56 0.58 19.15 23.18
N GLU A 57 0.11 20.13 23.97
CA GLU A 57 0.97 21.12 24.64
C GLU A 57 1.65 20.51 25.88
N GLU A 58 0.91 19.71 26.64
CA GLU A 58 1.43 19.00 27.81
C GLU A 58 2.52 17.99 27.43
N ASN A 59 2.35 17.32 26.28
CA ASN A 59 3.36 16.38 25.77
C ASN A 59 4.67 17.08 25.35
N LEU A 60 4.59 18.27 24.74
CA LEU A 60 5.77 19.07 24.36
C LEU A 60 6.50 19.62 25.59
N GLU A 61 5.79 20.00 26.66
CA GLU A 61 6.41 20.41 27.92
C GLU A 61 7.09 19.24 28.64
N LEU A 62 6.51 18.03 28.60
CA LEU A 62 7.12 16.81 29.12
C LEU A 62 8.38 16.41 28.33
N GLU A 63 8.37 16.53 27.01
CA GLU A 63 9.56 16.32 26.17
C GLU A 63 10.66 17.34 26.48
N LEU A 64 10.29 18.60 26.73
CA LEU A 64 11.23 19.63 27.14
C LEU A 64 11.90 19.31 28.48
N GLN A 65 11.15 18.74 29.42
CA GLN A 65 11.67 18.28 30.72
C GLN A 65 12.55 17.03 30.59
N ARG A 66 12.26 16.14 29.65
CA ARG A 66 13.07 14.91 29.42
C ARG A 66 14.40 15.22 28.73
N HIS A 67 14.40 16.15 27.79
CA HIS A 67 15.58 16.47 26.97
C HIS A 67 16.36 17.70 27.45
N TRP A 68 16.21 18.10 28.72
CA TRP A 68 16.85 19.30 29.29
C TRP A 68 18.39 19.34 29.17
N GLN A 69 19.02 18.19 28.96
CA GLN A 69 20.48 18.05 28.84
C GLN A 69 21.02 18.38 27.44
N ASP A 70 20.18 18.35 26.40
CA ASP A 70 20.58 18.68 25.03
C ASP A 70 20.10 20.09 24.64
N PRO A 71 21.01 21.08 24.55
CA PRO A 71 20.63 22.47 24.27
C PRO A 71 20.03 22.68 22.87
N GLU A 72 20.40 21.88 21.87
CA GLU A 72 19.88 22.02 20.51
C GLU A 72 18.47 21.44 20.38
N VAL A 73 18.21 20.31 21.05
CA VAL A 73 16.85 19.73 21.13
C VAL A 73 15.91 20.68 21.88
N VAL A 74 16.36 21.25 23.01
CA VAL A 74 15.58 22.25 23.77
C VAL A 74 15.28 23.49 22.92
N LYS A 75 16.23 23.99 22.13
CA LYS A 75 16.00 25.14 21.23
C LYS A 75 14.93 24.84 20.18
N ARG A 76 14.99 23.67 19.54
CA ARG A 76 13.98 23.23 18.56
C ARG A 76 12.60 23.06 19.18
N LEU A 77 12.52 22.42 20.35
CA LEU A 77 11.25 22.20 21.05
C LEU A 77 10.64 23.53 21.53
N ARG A 78 11.44 24.45 22.09
CA ARG A 78 10.96 25.80 22.45
C ARG A 78 10.44 26.57 21.23
N HIS A 79 11.13 26.50 20.10
CA HIS A 79 10.68 27.14 18.87
C HIS A 79 9.34 26.56 18.39
N ARG A 80 9.18 25.22 18.42
CA ARG A 80 7.90 24.56 18.11
C ARG A 80 6.78 25.02 19.04
N MET A 81 7.05 25.09 20.34
CA MET A 81 6.07 25.54 21.35
C MET A 81 5.64 27.00 21.14
N ILE A 82 6.59 27.90 20.87
CA ILE A 82 6.30 29.32 20.57
C ILE A 82 5.47 29.45 19.28
N SER A 83 5.86 28.72 18.23
CA SER A 83 5.13 28.71 16.96
C SER A 83 3.70 28.21 17.14
N ARG A 84 3.50 27.13 17.91
CA ARG A 84 2.18 26.60 18.25
C ARG A 84 1.33 27.61 19.03
N ARG A 85 1.87 28.21 20.10
CA ARG A 85 1.19 29.27 20.87
C ARG A 85 0.81 30.47 20.00
N SER A 86 1.67 30.87 19.07
CA SER A 86 1.40 31.94 18.11
C SER A 86 0.24 31.60 17.17
N ARG A 87 0.22 30.39 16.60
CA ARG A 87 -0.90 29.90 15.76
C ARG A 87 -2.20 29.84 16.54
N GLN A 88 -2.15 29.35 17.79
CA GLN A 88 -3.34 29.24 18.64
C GLN A 88 -3.88 30.61 19.04
N LYS A 89 -3.00 31.59 19.31
CA LYS A 89 -3.41 32.99 19.52
C LYS A 89 -4.11 33.55 18.29
N LYS A 90 -3.52 33.39 17.09
CA LYS A 90 -4.14 33.83 15.83
C LYS A 90 -5.49 33.16 15.57
N LYS A 91 -5.63 31.87 15.92
CA LYS A 91 -6.91 31.15 15.83
C LYS A 91 -7.97 31.80 16.70
N ARG A 92 -7.66 32.05 17.99
CA ARG A 92 -8.58 32.77 18.89
C ARG A 92 -8.93 34.16 18.38
N GLU A 93 -7.96 34.92 17.86
CA GLU A 93 -8.21 36.23 17.25
C GLU A 93 -9.14 36.14 16.02
N LEU A 94 -9.01 35.10 15.20
CA LEU A 94 -9.92 34.86 14.08
C LEU A 94 -11.32 34.46 14.53
N ASP A 95 -11.42 33.61 15.56
CA ASP A 95 -12.69 33.19 16.15
C ASP A 95 -13.43 34.41 16.75
N ASP A 96 -12.72 35.25 17.53
CA ASP A 96 -13.23 36.50 18.08
C ASP A 96 -13.71 37.45 16.97
N LEU A 97 -12.93 37.58 15.89
CA LEU A 97 -13.30 38.42 14.74
C LEU A 97 -14.55 37.88 14.04
N SER A 98 -14.66 36.55 13.90
CA SER A 98 -15.83 35.89 13.33
C SER A 98 -17.09 36.17 14.15
N GLU A 99 -17.02 36.02 15.48
CA GLU A 99 -18.14 36.35 16.38
C GLU A 99 -18.53 37.82 16.28
N THR A 100 -17.54 38.71 16.17
CA THR A 100 -17.78 40.16 16.04
C THR A 100 -18.50 40.47 14.73
N VAL A 101 -18.08 39.85 13.62
CA VAL A 101 -18.74 39.98 12.31
C VAL A 101 -20.18 39.46 12.37
N GLU A 102 -20.41 38.29 12.97
CA GLU A 102 -21.77 37.76 13.14
C GLU A 102 -22.68 38.67 13.98
N SER A 103 -22.12 39.29 15.03
CA SER A 103 -22.86 40.27 15.84
C SER A 103 -23.24 41.51 15.03
N LEU A 104 -22.29 42.06 14.26
CA LEU A 104 -22.54 43.21 13.39
C LEU A 104 -23.54 42.88 12.29
N GLU A 105 -23.50 41.68 11.72
CA GLU A 105 -24.50 41.23 10.75
C GLU A 105 -25.90 41.12 11.35
N ARG A 106 -26.01 40.64 12.60
CA ARG A 106 -27.29 40.61 13.32
C ARG A 106 -27.83 42.02 13.57
N GLU A 107 -26.97 42.94 13.98
CA GLU A 107 -27.36 44.33 14.21
C GLU A 107 -27.76 45.03 12.91
N TYR A 108 -27.00 44.79 11.84
CA TYR A 108 -27.31 45.29 10.50
C TYR A 108 -28.69 44.82 10.03
N LYS A 109 -29.00 43.52 10.14
CA LYS A 109 -30.32 42.96 9.80
C LYS A 109 -31.45 43.58 10.63
N ARG A 110 -31.19 43.88 11.91
CA ARG A 110 -32.16 44.54 12.81
C ARG A 110 -32.44 45.98 12.40
N LEU A 111 -31.39 46.74 12.07
CA LEU A 111 -31.54 48.11 11.58
C LEU A 111 -32.26 48.14 10.23
N GLN A 112 -31.90 47.22 9.34
CA GLN A 112 -32.55 47.05 8.04
C GLN A 112 -34.05 46.76 8.17
N SER A 113 -34.47 45.83 9.03
CA SER A 113 -35.89 45.54 9.23
C SER A 113 -36.68 46.73 9.79
N THR A 114 -36.04 47.54 10.65
CA THR A 114 -36.63 48.77 11.19
C THR A 114 -36.84 49.83 10.09
N VAL A 115 -35.87 50.00 9.19
CA VAL A 115 -35.96 50.93 8.05
C VAL A 115 -37.03 50.49 7.06
N VAL A 116 -37.17 49.18 6.81
CA VAL A 116 -38.22 48.60 5.94
C VAL A 116 -39.63 48.77 6.55
N ALA A 117 -39.77 48.68 7.87
CA ALA A 117 -41.06 48.91 8.55
C ALA A 117 -41.49 50.39 8.55
N GLN A 118 -40.53 51.32 8.56
CA GLN A 118 -40.81 52.76 8.51
C GLN A 118 -41.12 53.28 7.09
N THR A 119 -40.92 52.47 6.04
CA THR A 119 -41.00 52.91 4.64
C THR A 119 -42.41 52.92 4.05
N SER A 120 -43.41 52.35 4.71
CA SER A 120 -44.77 52.19 4.17
C SER A 120 -45.63 53.46 4.16
N MET A 121 -45.09 54.63 4.54
CA MET A 121 -45.89 55.83 4.87
C MET A 121 -45.55 57.11 4.08
N ASP A 122 -44.54 57.15 3.19
CA ASP A 122 -44.07 58.42 2.61
C ASP A 122 -43.78 58.35 1.09
N GLY A 123 -44.58 59.05 0.28
CA GLY A 123 -44.67 58.93 -1.19
C GLY A 123 -43.90 59.97 -2.02
N GLY A 124 -42.73 60.42 -1.58
CA GLY A 124 -41.90 61.42 -2.27
C GLY A 124 -40.78 60.85 -3.17
N PRO A 125 -39.96 61.69 -3.85
CA PRO A 125 -38.79 61.27 -4.66
C PRO A 125 -37.72 60.48 -3.89
N VAL A 126 -37.77 60.54 -2.56
CA VAL A 126 -36.97 59.70 -1.65
C VAL A 126 -37.38 58.22 -1.72
N ALA A 127 -38.62 57.91 -2.09
CA ALA A 127 -39.11 56.55 -2.26
C ALA A 127 -38.43 55.82 -3.44
N GLU A 128 -38.16 56.52 -4.55
CA GLU A 128 -37.53 55.94 -5.74
C GLU A 128 -36.05 55.62 -5.49
N MET A 129 -35.32 56.51 -4.79
CA MET A 129 -33.94 56.25 -4.38
C MET A 129 -33.84 55.09 -3.39
N ARG A 130 -34.82 54.96 -2.47
CA ARG A 130 -34.90 53.84 -1.53
C ARG A 130 -35.21 52.52 -2.22
N GLN A 131 -36.06 52.52 -3.24
CA GLN A 131 -36.34 51.32 -4.02
C GLN A 131 -35.09 50.80 -4.73
N LYS A 132 -34.32 51.69 -5.37
CA LYS A 132 -33.00 51.34 -5.95
C LYS A 132 -32.02 50.81 -4.90
N TYR A 133 -32.03 51.37 -3.69
CA TYR A 133 -31.21 50.86 -2.60
C TYR A 133 -31.60 49.44 -2.19
N LEU A 134 -32.90 49.13 -2.08
CA LEU A 134 -33.39 47.77 -1.80
C LEU A 134 -33.03 46.79 -2.92
N GLU A 135 -33.15 47.19 -4.19
CA GLU A 135 -32.76 46.37 -5.33
C GLU A 135 -31.25 46.05 -5.32
N LEU A 136 -30.40 47.05 -5.04
CA LEU A 136 -28.96 46.86 -4.91
C LEU A 136 -28.60 45.93 -3.74
N LEU A 137 -29.35 46.03 -2.64
CA LEU A 137 -29.12 45.22 -1.46
C LEU A 137 -29.54 43.76 -1.68
N GLN A 138 -30.67 43.54 -2.37
CA GLN A 138 -31.09 42.21 -2.81
C GLN A 138 -30.07 41.60 -3.79
N ALA A 139 -29.54 42.39 -4.73
CA ALA A 139 -28.49 41.94 -5.64
C ALA A 139 -27.19 41.60 -4.89
N ALA A 140 -26.81 42.39 -3.88
CA ALA A 140 -25.64 42.12 -3.06
C ALA A 140 -25.79 40.81 -2.25
N ASP A 141 -26.96 40.56 -1.67
CA ASP A 141 -27.25 39.31 -0.95
C ASP A 141 -27.25 38.10 -1.88
N GLN A 142 -27.79 38.25 -3.09
CA GLN A 142 -27.73 37.20 -4.11
C GLN A 142 -26.29 36.87 -4.52
N LEU A 143 -25.47 37.89 -4.79
CA LEU A 143 -24.05 37.70 -5.12
C LEU A 143 -23.28 37.04 -3.97
N ARG A 144 -23.58 37.37 -2.71
CA ARG A 144 -22.98 36.70 -1.55
C ARG A 144 -23.33 35.22 -1.49
N PHE A 145 -24.58 34.87 -1.77
CA PHE A 145 -25.03 33.48 -1.81
C PHE A 145 -24.35 32.69 -2.95
N GLU A 146 -24.29 33.28 -4.14
CA GLU A 146 -23.62 32.68 -5.30
C GLU A 146 -22.12 32.48 -5.03
N ASN A 147 -21.44 33.48 -4.47
CA ASN A 147 -20.02 33.40 -4.15
C ASN A 147 -19.73 32.33 -3.09
N LYS A 148 -20.56 32.22 -2.04
CA LYS A 148 -20.47 31.12 -1.06
C LYS A 148 -20.62 29.76 -1.71
N THR A 149 -21.55 29.62 -2.66
CA THR A 149 -21.77 28.37 -3.39
C THR A 149 -20.57 28.01 -4.27
N LEU A 150 -19.99 28.99 -4.96
CA LEU A 150 -18.80 28.80 -5.79
C LEU A 150 -17.58 28.39 -4.95
N LEU A 151 -17.36 29.03 -3.79
CA LEU A 151 -16.28 28.65 -2.87
C LEU A 151 -16.41 27.21 -2.38
N GLN A 152 -17.63 26.76 -2.05
CA GLN A 152 -17.88 25.36 -1.69
C GLN A 152 -17.62 24.39 -2.84
N ALA A 153 -17.93 24.77 -4.08
CA ALA A 153 -17.63 23.95 -5.25
C ALA A 153 -16.12 23.84 -5.48
N ILE A 154 -15.38 24.95 -5.35
CA ILE A 154 -13.91 24.97 -5.46
C ILE A 154 -13.30 24.05 -4.41
N ASP A 155 -13.71 24.16 -3.14
CA ASP A 155 -13.18 23.33 -2.04
C ASP A 155 -13.35 21.83 -2.30
N ARG A 156 -14.53 21.42 -2.81
CA ARG A 156 -14.78 20.02 -3.23
C ARG A 156 -13.85 19.58 -4.34
N HIS A 157 -13.63 20.42 -5.35
CA HIS A 157 -12.73 20.12 -6.46
C HIS A 157 -11.28 20.03 -6.01
N THR A 158 -10.83 20.94 -5.13
CA THR A 158 -9.49 20.90 -4.55
C THR A 158 -9.27 19.62 -3.74
N THR A 159 -10.23 19.25 -2.90
CA THR A 159 -10.18 18.00 -2.12
C THR A 159 -10.07 16.77 -3.03
N LEU A 160 -10.89 16.72 -4.09
CA LEU A 160 -10.84 15.62 -5.06
C LEU A 160 -9.50 15.59 -5.81
N ALA A 161 -9.00 16.74 -6.27
CA ALA A 161 -7.71 16.83 -6.94
C ALA A 161 -6.55 16.36 -6.04
N SER A 162 -6.56 16.74 -4.77
CA SER A 162 -5.56 16.28 -3.79
C SER A 162 -5.64 14.77 -3.57
N SER A 163 -6.84 14.20 -3.48
CA SER A 163 -7.03 12.75 -3.34
C SER A 163 -6.54 11.97 -4.56
N VAL A 164 -6.86 12.45 -5.77
CA VAL A 164 -6.38 11.87 -7.03
C VAL A 164 -4.86 11.96 -7.11
N GLN A 165 -4.27 13.11 -6.79
CA GLN A 165 -2.83 13.30 -6.80
C GLN A 165 -2.12 12.36 -5.80
N ALA A 166 -2.65 12.21 -4.58
CA ALA A 166 -2.12 11.29 -3.60
C ALA A 166 -2.16 9.82 -4.09
N SER A 167 -3.25 9.43 -4.75
CA SER A 167 -3.39 8.10 -5.35
C SER A 167 -2.36 7.87 -6.47
N ILE A 168 -2.18 8.86 -7.35
CA ILE A 168 -1.17 8.81 -8.42
C ILE A 168 0.24 8.73 -7.85
N SER A 169 0.59 9.56 -6.87
CA SER A 169 1.90 9.52 -6.23
C SER A 169 2.17 8.18 -5.53
N THR A 170 1.15 7.55 -4.95
CA THR A 170 1.27 6.22 -4.34
C THR A 170 1.60 5.17 -5.40
N VAL A 171 0.89 5.18 -6.53
CA VAL A 171 1.17 4.28 -7.66
C VAL A 171 2.56 4.55 -8.23
N HIS A 172 2.94 5.81 -8.40
CA HIS A 172 4.25 6.17 -8.95
C HIS A 172 5.40 5.76 -8.02
N SER A 173 5.24 5.88 -6.69
CA SER A 173 6.24 5.37 -5.73
C SER A 173 6.36 3.85 -5.79
N TRP A 174 5.24 3.16 -5.98
CA TRP A 174 5.23 1.71 -6.15
C TRP A 174 5.88 1.31 -7.48
N GLU A 175 5.60 2.02 -8.57
CA GLU A 175 6.22 1.82 -9.88
C GLU A 175 7.72 2.10 -9.82
N GLU A 176 8.20 3.16 -9.18
CA GLU A 176 9.64 3.43 -9.07
C GLU A 176 10.39 2.34 -8.27
N ASP A 177 9.79 1.84 -7.19
CA ASP A 177 10.36 0.76 -6.38
C ASP A 177 10.34 -0.61 -7.10
N HIS A 178 9.43 -0.82 -8.06
CA HIS A 178 9.21 -2.12 -8.70
C HIS A 178 9.52 -2.15 -10.20
N ALA A 179 9.73 -1.02 -10.87
CA ALA A 179 9.98 -0.92 -12.32
C ALA A 179 11.25 -1.66 -12.74
N GLN A 180 12.27 -1.69 -11.87
CA GLN A 180 13.49 -2.47 -12.12
C GLN A 180 13.28 -3.99 -12.01
N SER A 181 12.13 -4.43 -11.49
CA SER A 181 11.73 -5.83 -11.39
C SER A 181 10.59 -6.21 -12.34
N MET A 182 9.94 -5.27 -13.03
CA MET A 182 8.84 -5.58 -13.93
C MET A 182 9.35 -6.32 -15.18
N GLY A 183 8.92 -7.57 -15.33
CA GLY A 183 9.23 -8.41 -16.50
C GLY A 183 8.18 -8.27 -17.60
N LEU A 184 8.49 -8.71 -18.81
CA LEU A 184 7.53 -8.81 -19.92
C LEU A 184 6.31 -9.64 -19.50
N CYS A 185 6.52 -10.72 -18.75
CA CYS A 185 5.43 -11.55 -18.24
C CYS A 185 4.48 -10.85 -17.26
N ASP A 186 4.87 -9.75 -16.62
CA ASP A 186 3.95 -8.95 -15.80
C ASP A 186 2.84 -8.30 -16.65
N PHE A 187 3.10 -8.08 -17.94
CA PHE A 187 2.17 -7.45 -18.87
C PHE A 187 1.42 -8.44 -19.76
N VAL A 188 1.87 -9.69 -19.84
CA VAL A 188 1.21 -10.67 -20.69
C VAL A 188 -0.08 -11.16 -20.05
N ALA A 189 -1.17 -10.94 -20.77
CA ALA A 189 -2.50 -11.37 -20.40
C ALA A 189 -2.68 -12.88 -20.64
N PHE A 190 -3.08 -13.61 -19.59
CA PHE A 190 -3.47 -15.00 -19.75
C PHE A 190 -4.80 -15.11 -20.52
N ARG A 191 -4.79 -15.82 -21.64
CA ARG A 191 -6.02 -16.19 -22.33
C ARG A 191 -6.65 -17.40 -21.66
N ALA A 192 -7.78 -17.18 -20.98
CA ALA A 192 -8.53 -18.25 -20.33
C ALA A 192 -8.78 -19.43 -21.28
N LEU A 193 -8.52 -20.65 -20.78
CA LEU A 193 -8.77 -21.87 -21.52
C LEU A 193 -10.27 -22.02 -21.73
N SER A 194 -10.67 -22.46 -22.92
CA SER A 194 -12.06 -22.85 -23.15
C SER A 194 -12.45 -23.98 -22.19
N GLN A 195 -13.72 -24.07 -21.83
CA GLN A 195 -14.22 -25.10 -20.90
C GLN A 195 -13.85 -26.51 -21.38
N SER A 196 -13.96 -26.80 -22.68
CA SER A 196 -13.60 -28.09 -23.26
C SER A 196 -12.09 -28.36 -23.21
N ALA A 197 -11.24 -27.36 -23.49
CA ALA A 197 -9.79 -27.49 -23.42
C ALA A 197 -9.32 -27.73 -21.98
N PHE A 198 -9.89 -26.99 -21.02
CA PHE A 198 -9.61 -27.15 -19.60
C PHE A 198 -10.02 -28.56 -19.13
N GLN A 199 -11.24 -28.99 -19.43
CA GLN A 199 -11.72 -30.34 -19.07
C GLN A 199 -10.85 -31.45 -19.69
N SER A 200 -10.45 -31.30 -20.95
CA SER A 200 -9.55 -32.25 -21.62
C SER A 200 -8.18 -32.28 -20.97
N LEU A 201 -7.63 -31.13 -20.58
CA LEU A 201 -6.36 -31.04 -19.86
C LEU A 201 -6.46 -31.67 -18.47
N MET A 202 -7.55 -31.42 -17.75
CA MET A 202 -7.83 -32.04 -16.46
C MET A 202 -7.90 -33.57 -16.58
N ALA A 203 -8.68 -34.08 -17.54
CA ALA A 203 -8.85 -35.51 -17.76
C ALA A 203 -7.51 -36.19 -18.07
N ARG A 204 -6.70 -35.60 -18.96
CA ARG A 204 -5.34 -36.10 -19.27
C ARG A 204 -4.43 -36.11 -18.06
N THR A 205 -4.51 -35.09 -17.21
CA THR A 205 -3.70 -34.98 -15.99
C THR A 205 -4.08 -36.06 -14.99
N MET A 206 -5.38 -36.24 -14.74
CA MET A 206 -5.88 -37.29 -13.86
C MET A 206 -5.55 -38.68 -14.38
N GLN A 207 -5.63 -38.90 -15.70
CA GLN A 207 -5.23 -40.16 -16.31
C GLN A 207 -3.74 -40.45 -16.14
N ALA A 208 -2.87 -39.44 -16.35
CA ALA A 208 -1.43 -39.58 -16.15
C ALA A 208 -1.11 -39.94 -14.69
N VAL A 209 -1.80 -39.30 -13.74
CA VAL A 209 -1.65 -39.58 -12.31
C VAL A 209 -2.16 -40.98 -11.95
N GLN A 210 -3.28 -41.44 -12.51
CA GLN A 210 -3.76 -42.80 -12.31
C GLN A 210 -2.81 -43.86 -12.90
N SER A 211 -2.15 -43.55 -14.00
CA SER A 211 -1.14 -44.43 -14.60
C SER A 211 0.14 -44.50 -13.76
N PHE A 212 0.34 -43.56 -12.84
CA PHE A 212 1.41 -43.57 -11.85
C PHE A 212 1.09 -44.60 -10.75
N SER A 213 1.20 -45.88 -11.10
CA SER A 213 1.06 -47.00 -10.19
C SER A 213 2.39 -47.75 -10.13
N PHE A 214 2.98 -47.85 -8.94
CA PHE A 214 4.16 -48.68 -8.73
C PHE A 214 3.79 -50.14 -8.89
N GLN A 215 3.92 -50.63 -10.12
CA GLN A 215 3.83 -52.06 -10.39
C GLN A 215 5.19 -52.71 -10.07
N SER A 216 5.13 -53.79 -9.29
CA SER A 216 6.21 -54.72 -8.90
C SER A 216 6.98 -54.42 -7.62
N GLU A 217 7.48 -55.51 -7.02
CA GLU A 217 8.07 -55.62 -5.70
C GLU A 217 9.02 -54.46 -5.35
N PRO A 218 8.94 -53.93 -4.12
CA PRO A 218 9.63 -52.70 -3.77
C PRO A 218 11.15 -52.89 -3.83
N PRO A 219 11.91 -52.08 -4.60
CA PRO A 219 13.30 -51.83 -4.24
C PRO A 219 13.34 -51.28 -2.79
N PRO A 220 14.44 -51.49 -2.03
CA PRO A 220 14.52 -51.04 -0.65
C PRO A 220 14.27 -49.53 -0.60
N ALA A 221 13.13 -49.13 -0.04
CA ALA A 221 12.78 -47.73 0.14
C ALA A 221 13.76 -47.12 1.14
N HIS A 222 14.42 -46.03 0.76
CA HIS A 222 15.22 -45.29 1.72
C HIS A 222 14.27 -44.59 2.68
N VAL A 223 14.39 -44.88 3.98
CA VAL A 223 13.60 -44.22 5.01
C VAL A 223 14.42 -43.08 5.60
N VAL A 224 13.95 -41.85 5.42
CA VAL A 224 14.61 -40.63 5.94
C VAL A 224 13.59 -39.84 6.75
N CYS A 225 13.80 -39.70 8.05
CA CYS A 225 12.92 -38.94 8.94
C CYS A 225 11.42 -39.32 8.84
N GLY A 226 11.14 -40.63 8.68
CA GLY A 226 9.76 -41.15 8.52
C GLY A 226 9.16 -40.98 7.13
N TRP A 227 9.90 -40.42 6.16
CA TRP A 227 9.56 -40.46 4.75
C TRP A 227 10.16 -41.69 4.10
N THR A 228 9.39 -42.38 3.26
CA THR A 228 9.93 -43.34 2.29
C THR A 228 10.25 -42.61 1.01
N ASP A 229 11.43 -42.82 0.42
CA ASP A 229 11.79 -42.35 -0.92
C ASP A 229 11.93 -43.55 -1.88
N ARG A 230 11.22 -43.50 -3.00
CA ARG A 230 11.29 -44.46 -4.10
C ARG A 230 11.56 -43.73 -5.40
N ARG A 231 12.51 -44.25 -6.17
CA ARG A 231 12.94 -43.69 -7.45
C ARG A 231 12.86 -44.77 -8.52
N HIS A 232 12.24 -44.45 -9.64
CA HIS A 232 12.08 -45.37 -10.77
C HIS A 232 12.44 -44.67 -12.08
N VAL A 233 13.26 -45.33 -12.91
CA VAL A 233 13.59 -44.81 -14.25
C VAL A 233 12.65 -45.47 -15.26
N VAL A 234 11.71 -44.70 -15.79
CA VAL A 234 10.81 -45.12 -16.87
C VAL A 234 11.48 -44.89 -18.21
N GLU A 235 11.50 -45.93 -19.06
CA GLU A 235 11.93 -45.86 -20.46
C GLU A 235 13.35 -45.28 -20.68
N LYS A 236 14.21 -45.31 -19.65
CA LYS A 236 15.57 -44.73 -19.62
C LYS A 236 15.64 -43.21 -19.81
N THR A 237 14.51 -42.51 -19.87
CA THR A 237 14.43 -41.07 -20.18
C THR A 237 13.72 -40.26 -19.10
N ARG A 238 12.87 -40.90 -18.29
CA ARG A 238 12.10 -40.23 -17.24
C ARG A 238 12.45 -40.81 -15.87
N LEU A 239 12.72 -39.93 -14.92
CA LEU A 239 12.90 -40.30 -13.51
C LEU A 239 11.64 -39.93 -12.74
N GLU A 240 11.06 -40.93 -12.08
CA GLU A 240 9.87 -40.80 -11.24
C GLU A 240 10.27 -40.92 -9.78
N PHE A 241 9.79 -39.98 -8.96
CA PHE A 241 9.98 -39.96 -7.52
C PHE A 241 8.65 -40.19 -6.84
N SER A 242 8.65 -41.01 -5.80
CA SER A 242 7.51 -41.14 -4.90
C SER A 242 7.97 -41.10 -3.48
N THR A 243 7.32 -40.22 -2.72
CA THR A 243 7.54 -40.14 -1.29
C THR A 243 6.24 -40.45 -0.55
N THR A 244 6.36 -41.10 0.60
CA THR A 244 5.21 -41.40 1.46
C THR A 244 5.58 -41.09 2.90
N LYS A 245 4.65 -40.48 3.63
CA LYS A 245 4.79 -40.20 5.06
C LYS A 245 3.47 -40.51 5.76
N SER A 246 3.56 -41.26 6.85
CA SER A 246 2.45 -41.42 7.78
C SER A 246 2.46 -40.27 8.79
N VAL A 247 1.29 -39.69 9.04
CA VAL A 247 1.11 -38.62 10.03
C VAL A 247 0.05 -39.07 11.02
N SER A 248 0.42 -39.20 12.30
CA SER A 248 -0.42 -39.85 13.32
C SER A 248 -1.53 -38.96 13.91
N SER A 249 -1.57 -37.65 13.61
CA SER A 249 -2.29 -36.67 14.45
C SER A 249 -3.06 -35.58 13.68
N ALA A 250 -3.33 -35.75 12.39
CA ALA A 250 -4.04 -34.73 11.61
C ALA A 250 -5.31 -35.30 10.97
N LEU A 251 -6.40 -34.54 11.05
CA LEU A 251 -7.56 -34.76 10.20
C LEU A 251 -7.12 -34.54 8.75
N VAL A 252 -7.16 -35.59 7.93
CA VAL A 252 -6.78 -35.56 6.51
C VAL A 252 -7.38 -34.34 5.77
N PRO A 253 -8.67 -33.98 5.96
CA PRO A 253 -9.24 -32.80 5.32
C PRO A 253 -8.51 -31.49 5.68
N SER A 254 -8.01 -31.36 6.91
CA SER A 254 -7.28 -30.16 7.34
C SER A 254 -5.91 -30.04 6.68
N ILE A 255 -5.20 -31.17 6.50
CA ILE A 255 -3.94 -31.17 5.73
C ILE A 255 -4.25 -30.77 4.29
N MET A 256 -5.24 -31.40 3.66
CA MET A 256 -5.57 -31.12 2.27
C MET A 256 -6.00 -29.67 2.05
N GLN A 257 -6.76 -29.10 2.98
CA GLN A 257 -7.14 -27.69 2.93
C GLN A 257 -5.92 -26.76 3.08
N LYS A 258 -4.97 -27.08 3.97
CA LYS A 258 -3.73 -26.31 4.10
C LYS A 258 -2.85 -26.41 2.87
N THR A 259 -2.73 -27.61 2.28
CA THR A 259 -2.00 -27.82 1.04
C THR A 259 -2.66 -27.07 -0.12
N TRP A 260 -3.99 -27.12 -0.22
CA TRP A 260 -4.74 -26.34 -1.22
C TRP A 260 -4.46 -24.85 -1.08
N ALA A 261 -4.59 -24.30 0.14
CA ALA A 261 -4.32 -22.90 0.40
C ALA A 261 -2.86 -22.54 0.09
N PHE A 262 -1.89 -23.36 0.48
CA PHE A 262 -0.48 -23.18 0.09
C PHE A 262 -0.30 -23.13 -1.44
N LEU A 263 -1.04 -23.95 -2.18
CA LEU A 263 -0.91 -23.98 -3.63
C LEU A 263 -1.61 -22.81 -4.32
N THR A 264 -2.71 -22.28 -3.77
CA THR A 264 -3.60 -21.34 -4.48
C THR A 264 -3.66 -19.94 -3.88
N ASP A 265 -3.09 -19.70 -2.70
CA ASP A 265 -3.13 -18.43 -1.98
C ASP A 265 -1.72 -17.88 -1.77
N PHE A 266 -1.51 -16.63 -2.18
CA PHE A 266 -0.20 -15.96 -2.11
C PHE A 266 0.32 -15.86 -0.67
N ASP A 267 -0.51 -15.42 0.27
CA ASP A 267 -0.08 -15.17 1.65
C ASP A 267 0.28 -16.48 2.37
N GLN A 268 -0.41 -17.59 2.08
CA GLN A 268 -0.01 -18.89 2.60
C GLN A 268 1.28 -19.40 1.95
N ALA A 269 1.41 -19.23 0.64
CA ALA A 269 2.58 -19.68 -0.11
C ALA A 269 3.86 -18.94 0.29
N ALA A 270 3.79 -17.61 0.42
CA ALA A 270 4.92 -16.75 0.75
C ALA A 270 5.55 -17.05 2.12
N LYS A 271 4.77 -17.60 3.07
CA LYS A 271 5.28 -18.06 4.38
C LYS A 271 6.28 -19.21 4.27
N ILE A 272 6.21 -19.99 3.19
CA ILE A 272 7.01 -21.21 3.00
C ILE A 272 8.01 -21.02 1.85
N MET A 273 7.66 -20.23 0.84
CA MET A 273 8.50 -19.96 -0.33
C MET A 273 9.00 -18.51 -0.30
N PRO A 274 10.16 -18.22 0.33
CA PRO A 274 10.68 -16.86 0.47
C PRO A 274 11.13 -16.23 -0.86
N PHE A 275 11.24 -17.03 -1.91
CA PHE A 275 11.55 -16.60 -3.27
C PHE A 275 10.31 -16.38 -4.14
N LEU A 276 9.10 -16.62 -3.61
CA LEU A 276 7.85 -16.30 -4.31
C LEU A 276 7.66 -14.78 -4.32
N ARG A 277 7.66 -14.20 -5.52
CA ARG A 277 7.43 -12.78 -5.74
C ARG A 277 5.95 -12.48 -5.93
N LYS A 278 5.24 -13.33 -6.68
CA LYS A 278 3.85 -13.11 -7.11
C LYS A 278 3.13 -14.43 -7.26
N MET A 279 1.84 -14.45 -6.96
CA MET A 279 0.94 -15.53 -7.33
C MET A 279 -0.40 -14.95 -7.79
N GLU A 280 -0.86 -15.38 -8.96
CA GLU A 280 -2.10 -14.93 -9.55
C GLU A 280 -3.01 -16.11 -9.87
N LEU A 281 -4.28 -15.99 -9.47
CA LEU A 281 -5.32 -16.93 -9.86
C LEU A 281 -5.87 -16.52 -11.23
N LEU A 282 -5.54 -17.30 -12.27
CA LEU A 282 -5.84 -16.97 -13.65
C LEU A 282 -7.21 -17.49 -14.11
N GLN A 283 -7.61 -18.67 -13.63
CA GLN A 283 -8.89 -19.29 -13.98
C GLN A 283 -9.34 -20.24 -12.87
N THR A 284 -10.63 -20.26 -12.57
CA THR A 284 -11.23 -21.21 -11.61
C THR A 284 -12.30 -22.05 -12.30
N LEU A 285 -12.33 -23.33 -11.95
CA LEU A 285 -13.35 -24.27 -12.38
C LEU A 285 -13.84 -25.06 -11.17
N ASN A 286 -15.04 -24.70 -10.70
CA ASN A 286 -15.68 -25.38 -9.58
C ASN A 286 -16.73 -26.35 -10.11
N TYR A 287 -16.42 -27.64 -10.14
CA TYR A 287 -17.36 -28.70 -10.48
C TYR A 287 -17.40 -29.71 -9.36
N SER A 288 -18.26 -29.54 -8.36
CA SER A 288 -18.44 -30.53 -7.30
C SER A 288 -18.53 -31.96 -7.87
N PRO A 289 -17.64 -32.91 -7.51
CA PRO A 289 -16.70 -32.92 -6.36
C PRO A 289 -15.22 -32.58 -6.68
N HIS A 290 -14.96 -31.82 -7.74
CA HIS A 290 -13.64 -31.42 -8.23
C HIS A 290 -13.48 -29.89 -8.14
N SER A 291 -12.42 -29.45 -7.48
CA SER A 291 -11.95 -28.06 -7.52
C SER A 291 -10.72 -28.01 -8.39
N ALA A 292 -10.69 -27.08 -9.35
CA ALA A 292 -9.55 -26.91 -10.21
C ALA A 292 -9.29 -25.44 -10.51
N VAL A 293 -8.01 -25.07 -10.52
CA VAL A 293 -7.58 -23.70 -10.78
C VAL A 293 -6.37 -23.69 -11.67
N VAL A 294 -6.24 -22.63 -12.48
CA VAL A 294 -5.00 -22.27 -13.15
C VAL A 294 -4.40 -21.09 -12.38
N ILE A 295 -3.16 -21.24 -11.97
CA ILE A 295 -2.42 -20.21 -11.25
C ILE A 295 -1.12 -19.90 -11.99
N ARG A 296 -0.68 -18.64 -11.92
CA ARG A 296 0.66 -18.22 -12.32
C ARG A 296 1.46 -17.89 -11.06
N ARG A 297 2.72 -18.33 -11.04
CA ARG A 297 3.67 -18.00 -9.98
C ARG A 297 4.92 -17.39 -10.58
N ASP A 298 5.43 -16.39 -9.88
CA ASP A 298 6.64 -15.69 -10.25
C ASP A 298 7.62 -15.84 -9.09
N PHE A 299 8.83 -16.29 -9.40
CA PHE A 299 9.89 -16.50 -8.42
C PHE A 299 11.08 -15.60 -8.72
N THR A 300 11.77 -15.15 -7.69
CA THR A 300 13.01 -14.37 -7.83
C THR A 300 14.06 -14.85 -6.84
N PHE A 301 15.14 -15.40 -7.37
CA PHE A 301 16.25 -15.92 -6.58
C PHE A 301 17.35 -14.85 -6.47
N ARG A 302 17.22 -13.96 -5.48
CA ARG A 302 18.10 -12.78 -5.30
C ARG A 302 19.60 -13.11 -5.18
N ASN A 303 19.94 -14.32 -4.73
CA ASN A 303 21.33 -14.76 -4.54
C ASN A 303 21.90 -15.53 -5.75
N ALA A 304 21.17 -15.61 -6.87
CA ALA A 304 21.65 -16.25 -8.08
C ALA A 304 22.71 -15.37 -8.78
N PHE A 305 23.66 -16.01 -9.46
CA PHE A 305 24.70 -15.32 -10.24
C PHE A 305 24.12 -14.38 -11.32
N ASN A 306 22.96 -14.75 -11.87
CA ASN A 306 22.16 -13.90 -12.74
C ASN A 306 20.73 -13.88 -12.17
N PRO A 307 20.31 -12.80 -11.48
CA PRO A 307 18.99 -12.73 -10.89
C PRO A 307 17.94 -12.65 -12.01
N ARG A 308 17.15 -13.72 -12.14
CA ARG A 308 16.04 -13.80 -13.10
C ARG A 308 14.71 -13.94 -12.39
N VAL A 309 13.66 -13.50 -13.07
CA VAL A 309 12.30 -13.82 -12.69
C VAL A 309 11.91 -15.11 -13.39
N HIS A 310 11.52 -16.11 -12.60
CA HIS A 310 11.11 -17.41 -13.10
C HIS A 310 9.59 -17.53 -13.05
N TYR A 311 8.98 -17.83 -14.19
CA TYR A 311 7.55 -17.94 -14.34
C TYR A 311 7.13 -19.40 -14.49
N THR A 312 5.98 -19.73 -13.93
CA THR A 312 5.32 -20.99 -14.21
C THR A 312 3.81 -20.82 -14.12
N THR A 313 3.10 -21.51 -15.00
CA THR A 313 1.65 -21.61 -14.92
C THR A 313 1.28 -23.04 -14.61
N LEU A 314 0.51 -23.22 -13.54
CA LEU A 314 0.15 -24.51 -12.99
C LEU A 314 -1.35 -24.73 -13.13
N LEU A 315 -1.72 -25.93 -13.57
CA LEU A 315 -3.05 -26.46 -13.33
C LEU A 315 -3.02 -27.20 -12.00
N VAL A 316 -3.72 -26.68 -11.00
CA VAL A 316 -3.90 -27.31 -9.69
C VAL A 316 -5.30 -27.89 -9.63
N SER A 317 -5.42 -29.11 -9.12
CA SER A 317 -6.71 -29.78 -8.98
C SER A 317 -6.78 -30.58 -7.69
N TRP A 318 -7.97 -30.62 -7.12
CA TRP A 318 -8.30 -31.36 -5.93
C TRP A 318 -9.62 -32.10 -6.13
N LYS A 319 -9.59 -33.39 -5.78
CA LYS A 319 -10.72 -34.31 -5.87
C LYS A 319 -10.81 -35.13 -4.59
N GLU A 320 -12.03 -35.33 -4.10
CA GLU A 320 -12.34 -36.36 -3.12
C GLU A 320 -12.57 -37.72 -3.83
N THR A 321 -11.93 -38.78 -3.33
CA THR A 321 -12.03 -40.12 -3.90
C THR A 321 -13.25 -40.85 -3.36
N ALA A 322 -13.70 -41.91 -4.06
CA ALA A 322 -14.93 -42.61 -3.72
C ALA A 322 -14.88 -43.33 -2.35
N ASP A 323 -13.68 -43.61 -1.85
CA ASP A 323 -13.38 -44.19 -0.55
C ASP A 323 -13.20 -43.15 0.57
N GLY A 324 -13.46 -41.87 0.29
CA GLY A 324 -13.31 -40.77 1.27
C GLY A 324 -11.87 -40.30 1.47
N GLY A 325 -10.95 -40.72 0.61
CA GLY A 325 -9.61 -40.18 0.51
C GLY A 325 -9.57 -38.89 -0.32
N HIS A 326 -8.39 -38.31 -0.47
CA HIS A 326 -8.21 -37.10 -1.26
C HIS A 326 -7.04 -37.22 -2.23
N ALA A 327 -7.26 -36.72 -3.45
CA ALA A 327 -6.28 -36.63 -4.52
C ALA A 327 -6.06 -35.18 -4.89
N MET A 328 -4.83 -34.69 -4.78
CA MET A 328 -4.42 -33.38 -5.27
C MET A 328 -3.32 -33.52 -6.29
N THR A 329 -3.43 -32.78 -7.40
CA THR A 329 -2.42 -32.79 -8.46
C THR A 329 -2.13 -31.37 -8.86
N TRP A 330 -0.87 -31.10 -9.18
CA TRP A 330 -0.49 -29.91 -9.92
C TRP A 330 0.49 -30.28 -11.01
N ARG A 331 0.36 -29.60 -12.14
CA ARG A 331 1.27 -29.75 -13.26
C ARG A 331 1.53 -28.39 -13.88
N THR A 332 2.72 -28.24 -14.45
CA THR A 332 2.94 -27.19 -15.43
C THR A 332 2.04 -27.41 -16.64
N ILE A 333 1.40 -26.34 -17.10
CA ILE A 333 0.75 -26.30 -18.39
C ILE A 333 1.76 -25.71 -19.36
N ASP A 334 2.21 -26.53 -20.31
CA ASP A 334 3.31 -26.17 -21.19
C ASP A 334 2.90 -25.03 -22.14
N GLU A 335 3.87 -24.15 -22.32
CA GLU A 335 3.91 -22.94 -23.15
C GLU A 335 3.21 -21.72 -22.53
N PRO A 336 3.96 -20.63 -22.25
CA PRO A 336 3.31 -19.38 -21.94
C PRO A 336 2.40 -19.03 -23.12
N ILE A 337 1.17 -18.59 -22.84
CA ILE A 337 0.36 -17.86 -23.82
C ILE A 337 0.96 -16.44 -23.96
N THR A 338 2.26 -16.38 -24.16
CA THR A 338 2.98 -15.17 -24.52
C THR A 338 3.41 -15.45 -25.95
N ASP A 339 2.77 -14.81 -26.92
CA ASP A 339 3.18 -14.90 -28.33
C ASP A 339 4.62 -14.34 -28.54
N GLU A 340 5.22 -13.79 -27.48
CA GLU A 340 6.54 -13.16 -27.43
C GLU A 340 7.53 -13.99 -26.62
N ALA A 341 8.79 -13.97 -27.06
CA ALA A 341 9.91 -14.62 -26.36
C ALA A 341 10.26 -13.86 -25.07
N LEU A 342 10.56 -14.61 -24.01
CA LEU A 342 11.04 -14.08 -22.73
C LEU A 342 12.36 -13.32 -22.90
N CYS A 343 12.56 -12.27 -22.09
CA CYS A 343 13.80 -11.50 -22.06
C CYS A 343 14.94 -12.23 -21.30
N GLU A 344 16.19 -11.78 -21.41
CA GLU A 344 17.35 -12.42 -20.75
C GLU A 344 17.28 -12.45 -19.21
N SER A 345 16.48 -11.55 -18.62
CA SER A 345 16.17 -11.46 -17.19
C SER A 345 15.02 -12.37 -16.75
N GLU A 346 14.46 -13.15 -17.67
CA GLU A 346 13.28 -13.98 -17.44
C GLU A 346 13.55 -15.43 -17.83
N ALA A 347 12.82 -16.35 -17.20
CA ALA A 347 12.89 -17.76 -17.54
C ALA A 347 11.56 -18.46 -17.25
N TRP A 348 11.18 -19.39 -18.11
CA TRP A 348 10.09 -20.32 -17.81
C TRP A 348 10.63 -21.52 -17.04
N ILE A 349 9.92 -21.96 -16.00
CA ILE A 349 10.25 -23.17 -15.27
C ILE A 349 9.09 -24.16 -15.31
N ASN A 350 9.46 -25.42 -15.53
CA ASN A 350 8.52 -26.53 -15.43
C ASN A 350 8.62 -27.11 -14.02
N GLU A 351 7.58 -26.90 -13.23
CA GLU A 351 7.35 -27.69 -12.02
C GLU A 351 6.85 -29.09 -12.43
N CYS A 352 7.34 -30.13 -11.75
CA CYS A 352 6.98 -31.52 -12.02
C CYS A 352 5.48 -31.78 -11.82
N ILE A 353 4.98 -32.88 -12.40
CA ILE A 353 3.67 -33.40 -12.00
C ILE A 353 3.83 -33.99 -10.60
N GLU A 354 3.17 -33.37 -9.63
CA GLU A 354 3.15 -33.89 -8.26
C GLU A 354 1.74 -34.37 -7.94
N TYR A 355 1.69 -35.50 -7.24
CA TYR A 355 0.45 -36.14 -6.82
C TYR A 355 0.52 -36.46 -5.34
N VAL A 356 -0.48 -35.97 -4.61
CA VAL A 356 -0.68 -36.29 -3.20
C VAL A 356 -1.98 -37.07 -3.08
N HIS A 357 -1.86 -38.30 -2.58
CA HIS A 357 -2.97 -39.13 -2.16
C HIS A 357 -2.85 -39.39 -0.67
N ILE A 358 -3.90 -39.08 0.09
CA ILE A 358 -3.96 -39.35 1.53
C ILE A 358 -5.14 -40.27 1.80
#